data_AF-A0A8S3FTV2-F1
#
_entry.id   AF-A0A8S3FTV2-F1
#
_cell.length_a   1.000
_cell.length_b   1.000
_cell.length_c   1.000
_cell.angle_alpha   90.00
_cell.angle_beta   90.00
_cell.angle_gamma   90.00
#
_symmetry.space_group_name_H-M   'P 1'
#
loop_
_entity.id
_entity.type
_entity.pdbx_description
1 polymer ?
#
loop_
_entity_poly.entity_id
_entity_poly.type
_entity_poly.pdbx_seq_one_letter_code
_entity_poly.pdbx_strand_id
1 'polypeptide(L)'
;MQLSYCNLCGGRGELPCLSNCMNVIESCMVNVTLIDDVWKIFIDSIDNAAYFNNIEKVLSSIGLSISDAVMTFFNSGGVGNKDIIDQCGQVRSRRQAFAIDQT
;
A
#
# COMPACT_ATOMS: atom_id res chain seq x y z
N MET A 1 -3.67 40.01 18.59
CA MET A 1 -3.88 41.48 18.45
C MET A 1 -2.61 42.29 18.75
N GLN A 2 -1.86 41.96 19.81
CA GLN A 2 -0.66 42.73 20.18
C GLN A 2 0.40 42.79 19.07
N LEU A 3 0.73 41.66 18.44
CA LEU A 3 1.76 41.57 17.39
C LEU A 3 1.49 42.48 16.17
N SER A 4 0.22 42.60 15.76
CA SER A 4 -0.16 43.29 14.52
C SER A 4 -0.64 44.73 14.71
N TYR A 5 -1.17 45.08 15.89
CA TYR A 5 -1.84 46.37 16.10
C TYR A 5 -1.19 47.29 17.16
N CYS A 6 -0.35 46.78 18.07
CA CYS A 6 0.19 47.63 19.13
C CYS A 6 1.12 48.73 18.63
N ASN A 7 1.89 48.49 17.56
CA ASN A 7 2.72 49.53 16.95
C ASN A 7 1.86 50.68 16.44
N LEU A 8 0.78 50.37 15.72
CA LEU A 8 -0.17 51.36 15.20
C LEU A 8 -0.82 52.17 16.33
N CYS A 9 -1.25 51.53 17.41
CA CYS A 9 -1.81 52.21 18.57
C CYS A 9 -0.77 53.07 19.32
N GLY A 10 0.51 52.70 19.26
CA GLY A 10 1.64 53.46 19.82
C GLY A 10 2.18 54.56 18.92
N GLY A 11 1.52 54.85 17.79
CA GLY A 11 1.96 55.87 16.83
C GLY A 11 3.17 55.47 15.98
N ARG A 12 3.55 54.19 15.98
CA ARG A 12 4.65 53.64 15.17
C ARG A 12 4.08 52.81 14.02
N GLY A 13 4.38 53.18 12.78
CA GLY A 13 3.94 52.44 11.58
C GLY A 13 4.79 51.21 11.24
N GLU A 14 5.66 50.79 12.14
CA GLU A 14 6.65 49.74 11.87
C GLU A 14 6.02 48.34 11.93
N LEU A 15 6.40 47.49 10.97
CA LEU A 15 6.06 46.07 11.01
C LEU A 15 6.76 45.37 12.18
N PRO A 16 6.14 44.32 12.76
CA PRO A 16 6.80 43.52 13.78
C PRO A 16 8.06 42.86 13.22
N CYS A 17 9.11 42.79 14.04
CA CYS A 17 10.35 42.10 13.68
C CYS A 17 10.06 40.61 13.39
N LEU A 18 10.81 40.03 12.44
CA LEU A 18 10.64 38.65 12.03
C LEU A 18 10.76 37.67 13.21
N SER A 19 11.76 37.84 14.07
CA SER A 19 11.96 36.99 15.26
C SER A 19 10.78 37.04 16.23
N ASN A 20 10.25 38.22 16.52
CA ASN A 20 9.09 38.38 17.40
C ASN A 20 7.81 37.78 16.77
N CYS A 21 7.65 37.92 15.44
CA CYS A 21 6.56 37.30 14.71
C CYS A 21 6.61 35.78 14.80
N MET A 22 7.77 35.18 14.52
CA MET A 22 7.98 33.73 14.60
C MET A 22 7.70 33.19 16.01
N ASN A 23 8.24 33.83 17.05
CA ASN A 23 8.03 33.40 18.43
C ASN A 23 6.55 33.38 18.84
N VAL A 24 5.79 34.41 18.44
CA VAL A 24 4.35 34.50 18.72
C VAL A 24 3.57 33.43 17.95
N ILE A 25 3.90 33.23 16.67
CA ILE A 25 3.22 32.22 15.83
C ILE A 25 3.52 30.81 16.33
N GLU A 26 4.78 30.50 16.64
CA GLU A 26 5.17 29.20 17.21
C GLU A 26 4.46 28.92 18.53
N SER A 27 4.36 29.93 19.40
CA SER A 27 3.63 29.82 20.67
C SER A 27 2.12 29.60 20.46
N CYS A 28 1.53 30.20 19.42
CA CYS A 28 0.13 29.96 19.05
C CYS A 28 -0.10 28.58 18.43
N MET A 29 0.91 28.03 17.75
CA MET A 29 0.84 26.77 17.01
C MET A 29 1.46 25.58 17.76
N VAL A 30 1.69 25.67 19.07
CA VAL A 30 2.28 24.58 19.87
C VAL A 30 1.58 23.24 19.64
N ASN A 31 0.24 23.22 19.56
CA ASN A 31 -0.48 21.97 19.32
C ASN A 31 -0.22 21.36 17.94
N VAL A 32 0.12 22.19 16.95
CA VAL A 32 0.49 21.73 15.60
C VAL A 32 1.94 21.25 15.59
N THR A 33 2.84 21.90 16.34
CA THR A 33 4.24 21.45 16.40
C THR A 33 4.39 20.11 17.12
N LEU A 34 3.49 19.79 18.06
CA LEU A 34 3.45 18.47 18.72
C LEU A 34 3.26 17.30 17.75
N ILE A 35 2.59 17.52 16.60
CA ILE A 35 2.34 16.47 15.61
C ILE A 35 3.32 16.49 14.45
N ASP A 36 4.25 17.45 14.39
CA ASP A 36 5.17 17.63 13.26
C ASP A 36 6.03 16.39 13.01
N ASP A 37 6.57 15.78 14.07
CA ASP A 37 7.38 14.57 13.96
C ASP A 37 6.57 13.36 13.47
N VAL A 38 5.36 13.18 14.01
CA VAL A 38 4.47 12.08 13.59
C VAL A 38 3.98 12.30 12.16
N TRP A 39 3.75 13.54 11.77
CA TRP A 39 3.36 13.90 10.41
C TRP A 39 4.45 13.56 9.40
N LYS A 40 5.72 13.87 9.70
CA LYS A 40 6.85 13.47 8.85
C LYS A 40 6.93 11.96 8.69
N ILE A 41 6.84 11.22 9.80
CA ILE A 41 6.84 9.74 9.77
C ILE A 41 5.67 9.21 8.92
N PHE A 42 4.49 9.81 9.03
CA PHE A 42 3.32 9.43 8.26
C PHE A 42 3.54 9.62 6.75
N ILE A 43 4.06 10.78 6.34
CA ILE A 43 4.38 11.06 4.94
C ILE A 43 5.46 10.10 4.42
N ASP A 44 6.55 9.92 5.18
CA ASP A 44 7.63 9.00 4.82
C ASP A 44 7.11 7.55 4.67
N SER A 45 6.16 7.15 5.52
CA SER A 45 5.55 5.82 5.45
C SER A 45 4.66 5.66 4.21
N ILE A 46 3.91 6.70 3.83
CA ILE A 46 3.10 6.69 2.61
C ILE A 46 3.99 6.62 1.38
N ASP A 47 5.05 7.44 1.31
CA ASP A 47 5.96 7.47 0.16
C ASP A 47 6.67 6.12 -0.02
N ASN A 48 7.13 5.51 1.07
CA ASN A 48 7.65 4.15 1.04
C ASN A 48 6.60 3.15 0.54
N ALA A 49 5.38 3.18 1.08
CA ALA A 49 4.32 2.24 0.68
C ALA A 49 3.92 2.39 -0.80
N ALA A 50 3.86 3.63 -1.31
CA ALA A 50 3.54 3.93 -2.70
C ALA A 50 4.63 3.44 -3.66
N TYR A 51 5.90 3.50 -3.26
CA TYR A 51 7.01 3.03 -4.08
C TYR A 51 7.01 1.51 -4.26
N PHE A 52 6.74 0.74 -3.20
CA PHE A 52 6.85 -0.72 -3.26
C PHE A 52 5.63 -1.42 -3.88
N ASN A 53 4.45 -0.80 -3.84
CA ASN A 53 3.21 -1.47 -4.17
C ASN A 53 2.47 -0.73 -5.28
N ASN A 54 2.89 -0.92 -6.53
CA ASN A 54 2.02 -0.59 -7.67
C ASN A 54 0.91 -1.67 -7.76
N ILE A 55 -0.04 -1.60 -6.84
CA ILE A 55 -1.17 -2.52 -6.71
C ILE A 55 -1.98 -2.54 -8.01
N GLU A 56 -2.12 -1.38 -8.67
CA GLU A 56 -2.79 -1.28 -9.96
C GLU A 56 -2.10 -2.14 -11.04
N LYS A 57 -0.77 -2.14 -11.10
CA LYS A 57 -0.02 -2.99 -12.03
C LYS A 57 -0.25 -4.48 -11.76
N VAL A 58 -0.28 -4.90 -10.49
CA VAL A 58 -0.52 -6.31 -10.12
C VAL A 58 -1.96 -6.72 -10.40
N LEU A 59 -2.93 -5.88 -10.03
CA LEU A 59 -4.35 -6.15 -10.23
C LEU A 59 -4.74 -6.14 -11.70
N SER A 60 -4.14 -5.27 -12.52
CA SER A 60 -4.39 -5.25 -13.97
C SER A 60 -3.83 -6.49 -14.67
N SER A 61 -2.74 -7.09 -14.17
CA SER A 61 -2.12 -8.26 -14.78
C SER A 61 -2.66 -9.60 -14.27
N ILE A 62 -3.36 -9.65 -13.12
CA ILE A 62 -3.71 -10.91 -12.45
C ILE A 62 -4.54 -11.85 -13.32
N GLY A 63 -5.51 -11.32 -14.09
CA GLY A 63 -6.32 -12.13 -14.99
C GLY A 63 -5.52 -12.75 -16.14
N LEU A 64 -4.55 -12.02 -16.67
CA LEU A 64 -3.61 -12.52 -17.68
C LEU A 64 -2.69 -13.59 -17.10
N SER A 65 -2.14 -13.37 -15.89
CA SER A 65 -1.30 -14.35 -15.20
C SER A 65 -2.04 -15.66 -14.90
N ILE A 66 -3.31 -15.59 -14.49
CA ILE A 66 -4.14 -16.80 -14.29
C ILE A 66 -4.36 -17.51 -15.63
N SER A 67 -4.71 -16.76 -16.67
CA SER A 67 -4.95 -17.33 -18.01
C SER A 67 -3.71 -18.03 -18.55
N ASP A 68 -2.53 -17.42 -18.39
CA ASP A 68 -1.24 -17.96 -18.81
C ASP A 68 -0.86 -19.22 -18.00
N ALA A 69 -1.07 -19.21 -16.68
CA ALA A 69 -0.84 -20.37 -15.83
C ALA A 69 -1.76 -21.54 -16.21
N VAL A 70 -3.04 -21.27 -16.49
CA VAL A 70 -4.01 -22.28 -16.95
C VAL A 70 -3.61 -22.84 -18.33
N MET A 71 -3.22 -21.98 -19.27
CA MET A 71 -2.74 -22.43 -20.58
C MET A 71 -1.48 -23.29 -20.45
N THR A 72 -0.52 -22.88 -19.61
CA THR A 72 0.69 -23.65 -19.32
C THR A 72 0.35 -25.01 -18.71
N PHE A 73 -0.61 -25.05 -17.77
CA PHE A 73 -1.08 -26.31 -17.18
C PHE A 73 -1.65 -27.25 -18.24
N PHE A 74 -2.53 -26.77 -19.13
CA PHE A 74 -3.07 -27.61 -20.19
C PHE A 74 -2.02 -28.05 -21.21
N ASN A 75 -1.12 -27.13 -21.61
CA ASN A 75 -0.05 -27.43 -22.58
C ASN A 75 0.98 -28.42 -22.05
N SER A 76 1.20 -28.47 -20.73
CA SER A 76 2.08 -29.44 -20.07
C SER A 76 1.43 -30.80 -19.77
N GLY A 77 0.22 -31.05 -20.30
CA GLY A 77 -0.50 -32.32 -20.11
C GLY A 77 -1.47 -32.33 -18.93
N GLY A 78 -1.54 -31.24 -18.17
CA GLY A 78 -2.50 -31.05 -17.08
C GLY A 78 -2.53 -32.20 -16.08
N VAL A 79 -3.73 -32.65 -15.72
CA VAL A 79 -3.95 -33.80 -14.82
C VAL A 79 -3.47 -35.12 -15.46
N GLY A 80 -3.37 -35.16 -16.79
CA GLY A 80 -2.89 -36.31 -17.55
C GLY A 80 -1.39 -36.29 -17.82
N ASN A 81 -0.61 -35.45 -17.11
CA ASN A 81 0.83 -35.38 -17.32
C ASN A 81 1.47 -36.75 -17.04
N LYS A 82 2.16 -37.29 -18.05
CA LYS A 82 2.86 -38.58 -18.03
C LYS A 82 3.82 -38.72 -16.85
N ASP A 83 4.55 -37.67 -16.49
CA ASP A 83 5.53 -37.72 -15.40
C ASP A 83 4.82 -37.92 -14.04
N ILE A 84 3.62 -37.35 -13.89
CA ILE A 84 2.77 -37.54 -12.71
C ILE A 84 2.15 -38.95 -12.73
N ILE A 85 1.67 -39.43 -13.87
CA ILE A 85 1.08 -40.78 -13.99
C ILE A 85 2.13 -41.87 -13.72
N ASP A 86 3.35 -41.69 -14.21
CA ASP A 86 4.43 -42.66 -14.04
C ASP A 86 4.89 -42.75 -12.58
N GLN A 87 4.83 -41.63 -11.84
CA GLN A 87 5.20 -41.60 -10.41
C GLN A 87 4.05 -42.00 -9.47
N CYS A 88 2.83 -41.52 -9.73
CA CYS A 88 1.69 -41.66 -8.83
C CYS A 88 0.69 -42.75 -9.25
N GLY A 89 0.80 -43.28 -10.47
CA GLY A 89 -0.13 -44.25 -11.05
C GLY A 89 -1.29 -43.59 -11.81
N GLN A 90 -2.09 -44.41 -12.51
CA GLN A 90 -3.19 -43.92 -13.33
C GLN A 90 -4.28 -43.22 -12.53
N VAL A 91 -4.77 -42.11 -13.09
CA VAL A 91 -5.90 -41.34 -12.55
C VAL A 91 -7.18 -42.17 -12.72
N ARG A 92 -7.71 -42.70 -11.62
CA ARG A 92 -8.99 -43.42 -11.63
C ARG A 92 -10.14 -42.46 -11.81
N SER A 93 -11.06 -42.79 -12.71
CA SER A 93 -12.35 -42.09 -12.78
C SER A 93 -13.09 -42.25 -11.46
N ARG A 94 -13.83 -41.22 -11.02
CA ARG A 94 -14.67 -41.30 -9.81
C ARG A 94 -15.64 -42.50 -9.87
N ARG A 95 -16.14 -42.86 -11.06
CA ARG A 95 -16.97 -44.06 -11.25
C ARG A 95 -16.21 -45.37 -11.04
N GLN A 96 -14.92 -45.41 -11.37
CA GLN A 96 -14.05 -46.58 -11.17
C GLN A 96 -13.59 -46.71 -9.72
N ALA A 97 -13.36 -45.58 -9.02
CA ALA A 97 -13.04 -45.59 -7.60
C ALA A 97 -14.22 -46.14 -6.76
N PHE A 98 -15.44 -45.68 -7.04
CA PHE A 98 -16.66 -46.15 -6.36
C PHE A 98 -16.98 -47.63 -6.60
N ALA A 99 -16.57 -48.20 -7.73
CA ALA A 99 -16.83 -49.62 -8.04
C ALA A 99 -15.90 -50.59 -7.30
N ILE A 100 -14.75 -50.11 -6.80
CA ILE A 100 -13.75 -50.93 -6.11
C ILE A 100 -14.00 -50.93 -4.59
N ASP A 101 -14.51 -49.84 -4.02
CA ASP A 101 -14.87 -49.75 -2.59
C ASP A 101 -16.16 -50.55 -2.23
N GLN A 102 -16.82 -51.18 -3.20
CA GLN A 102 -18.04 -51.98 -3.00
C GLN A 102 -17.82 -53.50 -3.06
N THR A 103 -16.56 -53.95 -3.17
CA THR A 103 -16.16 -55.37 -3.14
C THR A 103 -15.19 -55.62 -2.01
#